data_AF-A0ABD3N687-F1
#
_entry.id   AF-A0ABD3N687-F1
#
_cell.length_a   1.000
_cell.length_b   1.000
_cell.length_c   1.000
_cell.angle_alpha   90.00
_cell.angle_beta   90.00
_cell.angle_gamma   90.00
#
_symmetry.space_group_name_H-M   'P 1'
#
loop_
_entity.id
_entity.type
_entity.pdbx_description
1 polymer ?
#
loop_
_entity_poly.entity_id
_entity_poly.type
_entity_poly.pdbx_seq_one_letter_code
_entity_poly.pdbx_strand_id
1 'polypeptide(L)'
;MVPTISHAYSEIYPRQYIAYRAPARNDSGGPAITIDGNLDKPFWNEVPWTEDFVDIATDMTPKFRTRAKLRWDEEFLYVGECWFDSDAGTHEETDVWSTLTEHNSVIFHDNDFEVFVDADGTNHNYKEFEINALGTTWSLLLNKPYADSGGEDSKRVKPDGYDMEPSLQSAVKVYPENAINRPDIPNTHWTTEIAMPLSKLIERNPTAKHPDHGVFWRINFSRVQWGVKVDDEGKYEKSPCCQSCAKPGDAAEDNWVWSKQGEVAMHLPERWGILQFSSKSPGEDDAKYYGEWPSRCAAISLYYALKAYYEAEGRFTEDVEALKQYSNNVYPIPGEADISIDLTDNGYNARATLSTYTATINQERYLVVSSVLDANVSGVAADL
;
A
#
# COMPACT_ATOMS: atom_id res chain seq x y z
N MET A 1 7.76 0.97 30.95
CA MET A 1 7.30 2.37 30.85
C MET A 1 7.01 2.59 29.38
N VAL A 2 5.74 2.69 28.98
CA VAL A 2 5.40 2.99 27.58
C VAL A 2 5.90 4.41 27.32
N PRO A 3 6.78 4.64 26.32
CA PRO A 3 7.16 6.00 25.97
C PRO A 3 5.86 6.75 25.68
N THR A 4 5.65 7.88 26.34
CA THR A 4 4.55 8.79 26.01
C THR A 4 4.66 9.09 24.53
N ILE A 5 3.77 8.50 23.75
CA ILE A 5 3.62 8.78 22.33
C ILE A 5 3.45 10.28 22.23
N SER A 6 4.25 10.92 21.37
CA SER A 6 3.97 12.27 20.90
C SER A 6 2.49 12.37 20.58
N HIS A 7 1.71 13.13 21.36
CA HIS A 7 0.25 13.21 21.22
C HIS A 7 -0.16 13.59 19.77
N ALA A 8 0.76 14.19 19.01
CA ALA A 8 0.55 14.66 17.65
C ALA A 8 0.46 13.55 16.58
N TYR A 9 1.16 12.41 16.74
CA TYR A 9 1.25 11.39 15.67
C TYR A 9 0.44 10.11 15.92
N SER A 10 -0.19 9.98 17.09
CA SER A 10 -1.13 8.89 17.36
C SER A 10 -2.43 9.02 16.55
N GLU A 11 -2.89 10.24 16.27
CA GLU A 11 -4.16 10.48 15.55
C GLU A 11 -4.06 10.14 14.07
N ILE A 12 -2.85 10.18 13.51
CA ILE A 12 -2.57 9.84 12.11
C ILE A 12 -1.94 8.45 11.96
N TYR A 13 -1.95 7.62 13.01
CA TYR A 13 -1.41 6.27 12.94
C TYR A 13 -2.19 5.46 11.90
N PRO A 14 -1.52 4.87 10.90
CA PRO A 14 -2.18 4.22 9.80
C PRO A 14 -2.76 2.88 10.25
N ARG A 15 -3.66 2.32 9.43
CA ARG A 15 -4.21 0.99 9.72
C ARG A 15 -3.08 -0.05 9.78
N GLN A 16 -3.25 -1.06 10.62
CA GLN A 16 -2.25 -2.08 10.86
C GLN A 16 -2.86 -3.47 10.81
N TYR A 17 -2.22 -4.38 10.09
CA TYR A 17 -2.65 -5.76 9.96
C TYR A 17 -1.53 -6.72 10.37
N ILE A 18 -1.87 -7.83 11.05
CA ILE A 18 -0.91 -8.88 11.42
C ILE A 18 -1.00 -10.02 10.41
N ALA A 19 0.02 -10.17 9.57
CA ALA A 19 0.17 -11.35 8.72
C ALA A 19 0.76 -12.51 9.54
N TYR A 20 -0.04 -13.54 9.72
CA TYR A 20 0.38 -14.77 10.37
C TYR A 20 1.05 -15.72 9.38
N ARG A 21 2.06 -16.44 9.85
CA ARG A 21 2.78 -17.40 9.02
C ARG A 21 1.82 -18.47 8.46
N ALA A 22 1.99 -18.79 7.19
CA ALA A 22 1.30 -19.86 6.51
C ALA A 22 1.78 -21.23 7.01
N PRO A 23 0.96 -22.29 6.85
CA PRO A 23 1.41 -23.67 6.99
C PRO A 23 2.58 -23.99 6.04
N ALA A 24 3.20 -25.16 6.23
CA ALA A 24 4.29 -25.59 5.37
C ALA A 24 3.87 -25.64 3.89
N ARG A 25 4.80 -25.25 3.01
CA ARG A 25 4.61 -25.26 1.56
C ARG A 25 4.38 -26.67 1.03
N ASN A 26 3.81 -26.74 -0.19
CA ASN A 26 3.66 -28.02 -0.86
C ASN A 26 5.03 -28.64 -1.20
N ASP A 27 5.08 -29.97 -1.35
CA ASP A 27 6.31 -30.73 -1.56
C ASP A 27 7.10 -30.35 -2.84
N SER A 28 6.48 -29.59 -3.75
CA SER A 28 7.09 -29.14 -5.00
C SER A 28 7.76 -27.77 -4.89
N GLY A 29 7.78 -27.15 -3.71
CA GLY A 29 8.23 -25.77 -3.56
C GLY A 29 7.29 -24.79 -4.27
N GLY A 30 6.00 -25.07 -4.35
CA GLY A 30 5.00 -24.07 -4.69
C GLY A 30 4.43 -23.37 -3.44
N PRO A 31 3.38 -22.55 -3.61
CA PRO A 31 2.66 -21.97 -2.49
C PRO A 31 2.05 -23.05 -1.59
N ALA A 32 1.76 -22.70 -0.33
CA ALA A 32 1.20 -23.61 0.69
C ALA A 32 -0.21 -24.13 0.33
N ILE A 33 -0.87 -23.47 -0.60
CA ILE A 33 -2.20 -23.81 -1.11
C ILE A 33 -2.23 -23.73 -2.63
N THR A 34 -3.22 -24.38 -3.24
CA THR A 34 -3.59 -24.08 -4.63
C THR A 34 -4.20 -22.68 -4.69
N ILE A 35 -3.66 -21.85 -5.59
CA ILE A 35 -4.16 -20.52 -5.89
C ILE A 35 -5.22 -20.66 -6.98
N ASP A 36 -6.49 -20.58 -6.60
CA ASP A 36 -7.67 -20.83 -7.45
C ASP A 36 -8.74 -19.74 -7.35
N GLY A 37 -8.45 -18.67 -6.60
CA GLY A 37 -9.35 -17.54 -6.40
C GLY A 37 -10.42 -17.84 -5.36
N ASN A 38 -10.56 -19.07 -4.87
CA ASN A 38 -11.58 -19.42 -3.88
C ASN A 38 -11.11 -19.12 -2.47
N LEU A 39 -11.64 -18.11 -1.79
CA LEU A 39 -11.22 -17.80 -0.43
C LEU A 39 -11.85 -18.68 0.66
N ASP A 40 -12.84 -19.51 0.34
CA ASP A 40 -13.42 -20.46 1.28
C ASP A 40 -12.54 -21.72 1.43
N LYS A 41 -11.46 -21.56 2.19
CA LYS A 41 -10.54 -22.65 2.58
C LYS A 41 -9.98 -22.41 3.98
N PRO A 42 -9.59 -23.47 4.72
CA PRO A 42 -9.03 -23.34 6.07
C PRO A 42 -7.91 -22.31 6.18
N PHE A 43 -7.04 -22.24 5.17
CA PHE A 43 -5.95 -21.27 5.08
C PHE A 43 -6.39 -19.82 5.30
N TRP A 44 -7.51 -19.39 4.70
CA TRP A 44 -8.03 -18.03 4.88
C TRP A 44 -8.96 -17.92 6.09
N ASN A 45 -9.71 -18.97 6.41
CA ASN A 45 -10.68 -18.96 7.51
C ASN A 45 -10.02 -18.85 8.89
N GLU A 46 -8.73 -19.19 9.00
CA GLU A 46 -7.95 -19.09 10.25
C GLU A 46 -7.49 -17.67 10.60
N VAL A 47 -7.44 -16.74 9.64
CA VAL A 47 -6.92 -15.37 9.85
C VAL A 47 -8.03 -14.32 9.77
N PRO A 48 -7.92 -13.21 10.54
CA PRO A 48 -8.94 -12.15 10.54
C PRO A 48 -8.96 -11.40 9.21
N TRP A 49 -10.10 -10.79 8.87
CA TRP A 49 -10.16 -9.79 7.81
C TRP A 49 -9.49 -8.48 8.25
N THR A 50 -9.01 -7.68 7.30
CA THR A 50 -8.79 -6.25 7.51
C THR A 50 -10.09 -5.54 7.87
N GLU A 51 -9.98 -4.30 8.33
CA GLU A 51 -11.10 -3.36 8.32
C GLU A 51 -11.61 -3.12 6.88
N ASP A 52 -12.86 -2.67 6.78
CA ASP A 52 -13.50 -2.34 5.50
C ASP A 52 -12.75 -1.22 4.78
N PHE A 53 -12.58 -1.35 3.47
CA PHE A 53 -11.99 -0.30 2.64
C PHE A 53 -12.87 0.95 2.67
N VAL A 54 -12.24 2.10 2.48
CA VAL A 54 -12.85 3.44 2.51
C VAL A 54 -12.52 4.20 1.23
N ASP A 55 -13.24 5.29 0.95
CA ASP A 55 -12.81 6.18 -0.12
C ASP A 55 -11.39 6.71 0.13
N ILE A 56 -10.61 6.82 -0.95
CA ILE A 56 -9.21 7.24 -0.89
C ILE A 56 -9.03 8.65 -0.30
N ALA A 57 -9.97 9.56 -0.53
CA ALA A 57 -9.85 10.98 -0.19
C ALA A 57 -10.80 11.44 0.92
N THR A 58 -12.00 10.87 0.99
CA THR A 58 -13.12 11.32 1.82
C THR A 58 -13.51 10.29 2.87
N ASP A 59 -14.48 10.61 3.73
CA ASP A 59 -15.04 9.67 4.70
C ASP A 59 -16.30 8.96 4.16
N MET A 60 -16.54 9.03 2.85
CA MET A 60 -17.65 8.33 2.22
C MET A 60 -17.43 6.82 2.27
N THR A 61 -18.51 6.09 2.54
CA THR A 61 -18.51 4.63 2.56
C THR A 61 -18.69 4.08 1.15
N PRO A 62 -17.79 3.20 0.68
CA PRO A 62 -17.96 2.45 -0.57
C PRO A 62 -19.30 1.72 -0.63
N LYS A 63 -19.92 1.62 -1.81
CA LYS A 63 -21.17 0.84 -1.99
C LYS A 63 -20.90 -0.65 -1.86
N PHE A 64 -19.75 -1.10 -2.34
CA PHE A 64 -19.34 -2.49 -2.27
C PHE A 64 -18.29 -2.62 -1.17
N ARG A 65 -18.67 -3.29 -0.09
CA ARG A 65 -17.79 -3.58 1.04
C ARG A 65 -16.61 -4.50 0.67
N THR A 66 -15.41 -3.95 0.54
CA THR A 66 -14.18 -4.72 0.26
C THR A 66 -13.32 -4.89 1.53
N ARG A 67 -12.72 -6.09 1.68
CA ARG A 67 -11.75 -6.43 2.73
C ARG A 67 -10.69 -7.40 2.20
N ALA A 68 -9.51 -7.41 2.84
CA ALA A 68 -8.43 -8.33 2.50
C ALA A 68 -8.04 -9.23 3.68
N LYS A 69 -7.32 -10.31 3.37
CA LYS A 69 -6.63 -11.21 4.29
C LYS A 69 -5.20 -11.39 3.84
N LEU A 70 -4.28 -11.50 4.79
CA LEU A 70 -2.87 -11.74 4.51
C LEU A 70 -2.29 -12.87 5.35
N ARG A 71 -1.39 -13.63 4.72
CA ARG A 71 -0.48 -14.61 5.34
C ARG A 71 0.89 -14.53 4.67
N TRP A 72 1.90 -15.16 5.25
CA TRP A 72 3.26 -15.15 4.67
C TRP A 72 4.01 -16.45 4.93
N ASP A 73 4.98 -16.79 4.09
CA ASP A 73 6.00 -17.82 4.37
C ASP A 73 7.39 -17.35 3.89
N GLU A 74 8.35 -18.26 3.78
CA GLU A 74 9.72 -17.93 3.36
C GLU A 74 9.82 -17.38 1.93
N GLU A 75 8.82 -17.62 1.07
CA GLU A 75 8.86 -17.25 -0.35
C GLU A 75 7.73 -16.35 -0.79
N PHE A 76 6.57 -16.39 -0.14
CA PHE A 76 5.38 -15.67 -0.59
C PHE A 76 4.76 -14.80 0.50
N LEU A 77 4.32 -13.61 0.09
CA LEU A 77 3.24 -12.89 0.73
C LEU A 77 1.93 -13.30 0.06
N TYR A 78 1.00 -13.85 0.83
CA TYR A 78 -0.31 -14.25 0.35
C TYR A 78 -1.30 -13.12 0.61
N VAL A 79 -2.06 -12.76 -0.42
CA VAL A 79 -3.15 -11.78 -0.34
C VAL A 79 -4.42 -12.42 -0.88
N GLY A 80 -5.48 -12.42 -0.08
CA GLY A 80 -6.81 -12.81 -0.50
C GLY A 80 -7.75 -11.62 -0.31
N GLU A 81 -8.29 -11.07 -1.40
CA GLU A 81 -9.31 -10.03 -1.33
C GLU A 81 -10.68 -10.64 -1.64
N CYS A 82 -11.63 -10.27 -0.80
CA CYS A 82 -13.02 -10.63 -1.00
C CYS A 82 -13.88 -9.39 -0.89
N TRP A 83 -14.79 -9.31 -1.84
CA TRP A 83 -15.99 -8.54 -1.68
C TRP A 83 -17.13 -9.47 -1.23
N PHE A 84 -17.80 -9.18 -0.10
CA PHE A 84 -18.96 -9.95 0.36
C PHE A 84 -19.84 -9.10 1.26
N ASP A 85 -21.15 -9.13 1.06
CA ASP A 85 -22.08 -8.97 2.18
C ASP A 85 -23.39 -9.75 2.02
N SER A 86 -23.75 -10.55 3.03
CA SER A 86 -25.10 -11.11 3.22
C SER A 86 -25.81 -10.54 4.45
N ASP A 87 -25.12 -9.75 5.29
CA ASP A 87 -25.58 -9.31 6.62
C ASP A 87 -25.63 -7.78 6.82
N ALA A 88 -25.05 -6.98 5.93
CA ALA A 88 -25.27 -5.54 5.85
C ALA A 88 -26.19 -5.24 4.67
N GLY A 89 -27.15 -4.33 4.82
CA GLY A 89 -27.99 -3.82 3.72
C GLY A 89 -27.22 -3.05 2.63
N THR A 90 -25.94 -3.36 2.42
CA THR A 90 -25.10 -3.00 1.27
C THR A 90 -25.44 -3.92 0.11
N HIS A 91 -25.60 -3.35 -1.09
CA HIS A 91 -26.03 -4.08 -2.27
C HIS A 91 -24.98 -5.12 -2.69
N GLU A 92 -25.45 -6.22 -3.25
CA GLU A 92 -24.58 -7.14 -3.99
C GLU A 92 -23.87 -6.35 -5.12
N GLU A 93 -22.60 -6.65 -5.44
CA GLU A 93 -21.96 -6.22 -6.68
C GLU A 93 -22.76 -6.88 -7.77
N THR A 94 -23.50 -6.05 -8.47
CA THR A 94 -24.37 -6.45 -9.56
C THR A 94 -23.63 -6.45 -10.89
N ASP A 95 -22.43 -5.84 -10.95
CA ASP A 95 -21.81 -5.40 -12.18
C ASP A 95 -20.29 -5.70 -12.23
N VAL A 96 -19.91 -6.98 -12.18
CA VAL A 96 -18.52 -7.39 -12.49
C VAL A 96 -18.21 -7.13 -13.97
N TRP A 97 -17.30 -6.20 -14.21
CA TRP A 97 -16.93 -5.71 -15.53
C TRP A 97 -15.41 -5.66 -15.71
N SER A 98 -14.92 -6.22 -16.82
CA SER A 98 -13.50 -6.22 -17.18
C SER A 98 -13.31 -6.55 -18.67
N THR A 99 -12.39 -5.89 -19.35
CA THR A 99 -12.18 -5.95 -20.81
C THR A 99 -10.74 -6.26 -21.20
N LEU A 100 -9.76 -5.99 -20.34
CA LEU A 100 -8.35 -6.16 -20.63
C LEU A 100 -7.93 -7.62 -20.43
N THR A 101 -7.25 -8.18 -21.44
CA THR A 101 -6.79 -9.58 -21.46
C THR A 101 -5.29 -9.74 -21.65
N GLU A 102 -4.58 -8.67 -21.99
CA GLU A 102 -3.14 -8.71 -22.27
C GLU A 102 -2.35 -8.43 -20.99
N HIS A 103 -1.44 -9.35 -20.63
CA HIS A 103 -0.52 -9.19 -19.51
C HIS A 103 0.27 -7.88 -19.61
N ASN A 104 0.41 -7.18 -18.48
CA ASN A 104 1.00 -5.83 -18.40
C ASN A 104 0.23 -4.76 -19.19
N SER A 105 -1.08 -4.93 -19.37
CA SER A 105 -1.97 -3.79 -19.70
C SER A 105 -2.05 -2.83 -18.53
N VAL A 106 -2.41 -1.58 -18.80
CA VAL A 106 -2.73 -0.60 -17.73
C VAL A 106 -4.10 -0.96 -17.15
N ILE A 107 -4.13 -1.68 -16.02
CA ILE A 107 -5.31 -2.46 -15.61
C ILE A 107 -6.42 -1.59 -15.03
N PHE A 108 -6.11 -0.47 -14.38
CA PHE A 108 -7.09 0.47 -13.81
C PHE A 108 -8.18 0.98 -14.78
N HIS A 109 -8.04 0.74 -16.09
CA HIS A 109 -9.12 0.97 -17.05
C HIS A 109 -10.28 -0.03 -16.95
N ASP A 110 -10.10 -1.15 -16.26
CA ASP A 110 -11.15 -2.08 -15.80
C ASP A 110 -11.48 -1.87 -14.32
N ASN A 111 -12.47 -2.60 -13.80
CA ASN A 111 -12.53 -2.81 -12.35
C ASN A 111 -11.41 -3.77 -11.96
N ASP A 112 -10.66 -3.42 -10.92
CA ASP A 112 -9.50 -4.20 -10.51
C ASP A 112 -9.24 -4.15 -9.00
N PHE A 113 -8.24 -4.93 -8.60
CA PHE A 113 -7.67 -4.93 -7.27
C PHE A 113 -6.16 -4.71 -7.37
N GLU A 114 -5.65 -3.83 -6.52
CA GLU A 114 -4.27 -3.40 -6.53
C GLU A 114 -3.60 -3.66 -5.17
N VAL A 115 -2.35 -4.13 -5.19
CA VAL A 115 -1.52 -4.36 -4.01
C VAL A 115 -0.25 -3.51 -4.08
N PHE A 116 -0.02 -2.70 -3.05
CA PHE A 116 1.11 -1.77 -2.97
C PHE A 116 2.03 -2.11 -1.81
N VAL A 117 3.33 -2.28 -2.06
CA VAL A 117 4.30 -2.67 -1.02
C VAL A 117 5.56 -1.82 -1.06
N ASP A 118 5.90 -1.22 0.08
CA ASP A 118 7.20 -0.61 0.34
C ASP A 118 7.84 -1.33 1.55
N ALA A 119 8.72 -2.27 1.24
CA ALA A 119 9.26 -3.24 2.19
C ALA A 119 10.32 -2.66 3.15
N ASP A 120 10.97 -1.56 2.79
CA ASP A 120 11.88 -0.83 3.69
C ASP A 120 11.33 0.54 4.12
N GLY A 121 10.20 0.96 3.56
CA GLY A 121 9.52 2.20 3.91
C GLY A 121 10.30 3.42 3.44
N THR A 122 11.00 3.33 2.30
CA THR A 122 11.83 4.43 1.80
C THR A 122 11.10 5.45 0.93
N ASN A 123 9.83 5.18 0.63
CA ASN A 123 9.02 5.82 -0.41
C ASN A 123 9.56 5.61 -1.83
N HIS A 124 10.59 4.79 -2.00
CA HIS A 124 11.29 4.57 -3.26
C HIS A 124 11.30 3.08 -3.60
N ASN A 125 11.36 2.78 -4.89
CA ASN A 125 11.38 1.41 -5.41
C ASN A 125 10.23 0.54 -4.86
N TYR A 126 9.07 1.14 -4.58
CA TYR A 126 7.91 0.41 -4.08
C TYR A 126 7.20 -0.31 -5.22
N LYS A 127 6.50 -1.39 -4.87
CA LYS A 127 5.91 -2.33 -5.82
C LYS A 127 4.42 -2.07 -5.90
N GLU A 128 3.90 -2.31 -7.08
CA GLU A 128 2.49 -2.31 -7.38
C GLU A 128 2.17 -3.55 -8.21
N PHE A 129 1.02 -4.11 -7.93
CA PHE A 129 0.47 -5.26 -8.63
C PHE A 129 -1.01 -5.02 -8.81
N GLU A 130 -1.49 -5.08 -10.06
CA GLU A 130 -2.90 -4.92 -10.42
C GLU A 130 -3.43 -6.23 -11.00
N ILE A 131 -4.68 -6.57 -10.71
CA ILE A 131 -5.41 -7.70 -11.29
C ILE A 131 -6.87 -7.37 -11.51
N ASN A 132 -7.39 -7.58 -12.72
CA ASN A 132 -8.81 -7.41 -13.03
C ASN A 132 -9.62 -8.71 -12.85
N ALA A 133 -10.94 -8.62 -13.00
CA ALA A 133 -11.84 -9.76 -12.87
C ALA A 133 -11.60 -10.91 -13.87
N LEU A 134 -10.87 -10.65 -14.97
CA LEU A 134 -10.44 -11.68 -15.93
C LEU A 134 -9.14 -12.41 -15.51
N GLY A 135 -8.51 -11.98 -14.42
CA GLY A 135 -7.21 -12.49 -13.97
C GLY A 135 -6.03 -11.93 -14.77
N THR A 136 -6.24 -10.86 -15.53
CA THR A 136 -5.16 -10.17 -16.25
C THR A 136 -4.38 -9.33 -15.26
N THR A 137 -3.06 -9.50 -15.27
CA THR A 137 -2.18 -8.88 -14.28
C THR A 137 -1.26 -7.84 -14.88
N TRP A 138 -0.84 -6.91 -14.05
CA TRP A 138 0.30 -6.02 -14.31
C TRP A 138 1.10 -5.88 -13.03
N SER A 139 2.42 -6.02 -13.14
CA SER A 139 3.32 -5.74 -12.03
C SER A 139 4.36 -4.69 -12.43
N LEU A 140 4.59 -3.76 -11.52
CA LEU A 140 5.48 -2.64 -11.74
C LEU A 140 6.16 -2.22 -10.44
N LEU A 141 7.23 -1.45 -10.61
CA LEU A 141 7.93 -0.78 -9.54
C LEU A 141 8.01 0.69 -9.89
N LEU A 142 7.74 1.57 -8.93
CA LEU A 142 7.96 3.00 -9.09
C LEU A 142 9.23 3.40 -8.35
N ASN A 143 10.13 4.09 -9.04
CA ASN A 143 11.40 4.49 -8.45
C ASN A 143 11.22 5.48 -7.28
N LYS A 144 10.22 6.37 -7.36
CA LYS A 144 9.79 7.33 -6.34
C LYS A 144 8.35 7.81 -6.64
N PRO A 145 7.68 8.59 -5.77
CA PRO A 145 6.33 9.09 -6.01
C PRO A 145 6.19 9.92 -7.29
N TYR A 146 5.05 9.81 -8.00
CA TYR A 146 4.78 10.64 -9.19
C TYR A 146 4.79 12.14 -8.88
N ALA A 147 4.35 12.53 -7.68
CA ALA A 147 4.41 13.91 -7.18
C ALA A 147 5.85 14.48 -7.07
N ASP A 148 6.87 13.62 -7.22
CA ASP A 148 8.28 13.94 -7.23
C ASP A 148 8.96 13.57 -8.55
N SER A 149 8.20 13.54 -9.65
CA SER A 149 8.70 13.14 -10.98
C SER A 149 9.18 11.69 -11.03
N GLY A 150 8.56 10.81 -10.24
CA GLY A 150 8.75 9.37 -10.33
C GLY A 150 8.33 8.80 -11.69
N GLY A 151 8.85 7.62 -11.99
CA GLY A 151 8.56 6.87 -13.20
C GLY A 151 8.44 5.39 -12.92
N GLU A 152 7.60 4.76 -13.72
CA GLU A 152 7.41 3.32 -13.75
C GLU A 152 8.65 2.59 -14.31
N ASP A 153 8.99 1.48 -13.68
CA ASP A 153 9.79 0.40 -14.23
C ASP A 153 8.92 -0.87 -14.30
N SER A 154 8.66 -1.34 -15.51
CA SER A 154 7.92 -2.59 -15.76
C SER A 154 8.25 -3.15 -17.14
N LYS A 155 7.87 -4.40 -17.40
CA LYS A 155 7.96 -4.99 -18.75
C LYS A 155 7.11 -4.30 -19.81
N ARG A 156 6.11 -3.51 -19.41
CA ARG A 156 5.30 -2.69 -20.32
C ARG A 156 6.12 -1.55 -20.94
N VAL A 157 6.98 -0.93 -20.15
CA VAL A 157 7.78 0.24 -20.56
C VAL A 157 9.13 -0.13 -21.16
N LYS A 158 9.74 -1.26 -20.77
CA LYS A 158 10.99 -1.75 -21.34
C LYS A 158 11.14 -3.29 -21.22
N PRO A 159 11.82 -3.96 -22.18
CA PRO A 159 11.89 -5.43 -22.20
C PRO A 159 12.51 -6.10 -20.96
N ASP A 160 13.47 -5.45 -20.32
CA ASP A 160 14.17 -5.91 -19.10
C ASP A 160 13.59 -5.29 -17.82
N GLY A 161 12.38 -4.74 -17.91
CA GLY A 161 11.72 -4.09 -16.81
C GLY A 161 11.28 -5.06 -15.72
N TYR A 162 10.91 -4.49 -14.58
CA TYR A 162 10.40 -5.24 -13.44
C TYR A 162 9.19 -6.10 -13.82
N ASP A 163 9.14 -7.30 -13.27
CA ASP A 163 8.02 -8.23 -13.36
C ASP A 163 8.15 -9.26 -12.22
N MET A 164 7.02 -9.69 -11.67
CA MET A 164 6.94 -10.73 -10.65
C MET A 164 6.92 -12.15 -11.25
N GLU A 165 6.68 -12.30 -12.55
CA GLU A 165 6.73 -13.58 -13.27
C GLU A 165 8.16 -14.16 -13.36
N PRO A 166 8.33 -15.51 -13.37
CA PRO A 166 7.30 -16.54 -13.38
C PRO A 166 6.87 -17.02 -11.98
N SER A 167 7.33 -16.35 -10.92
CA SER A 167 7.14 -16.83 -9.55
C SER A 167 5.78 -16.43 -8.96
N LEU A 168 5.18 -15.36 -9.47
CA LEU A 168 3.83 -14.95 -9.11
C LEU A 168 2.82 -16.06 -9.43
N GLN A 169 1.87 -16.27 -8.51
CA GLN A 169 0.66 -17.02 -8.80
C GLN A 169 -0.54 -16.19 -8.38
N SER A 170 -1.54 -16.08 -9.26
CA SER A 170 -2.78 -15.37 -8.96
C SER A 170 -3.96 -16.06 -9.62
N ALA A 171 -5.13 -15.90 -9.04
CA ALA A 171 -6.37 -16.39 -9.60
C ALA A 171 -7.55 -15.53 -9.14
N VAL A 172 -8.56 -15.49 -9.99
CA VAL A 172 -9.83 -14.80 -9.73
C VAL A 172 -10.96 -15.81 -9.79
N LYS A 173 -11.94 -15.64 -8.90
CA LYS A 173 -13.20 -16.38 -8.97
C LYS A 173 -14.38 -15.43 -8.89
N VAL A 174 -15.37 -15.64 -9.76
CA VAL A 174 -16.60 -14.84 -9.85
C VAL A 174 -17.82 -15.71 -9.53
N TYR A 175 -18.77 -15.16 -8.80
CA TYR A 175 -19.94 -15.86 -8.28
C TYR A 175 -21.24 -15.23 -8.80
N PRO A 176 -22.05 -15.94 -9.60
CA PRO A 176 -21.80 -17.28 -10.13
C PRO A 176 -20.72 -17.28 -11.22
N GLU A 177 -20.20 -18.46 -11.52
CA GLU A 177 -19.27 -18.64 -12.63
C GLU A 177 -19.92 -18.13 -13.94
N ASN A 178 -19.12 -17.47 -14.79
CA ASN A 178 -19.53 -16.87 -16.07
C ASN A 178 -20.36 -15.58 -15.98
N ALA A 179 -20.42 -14.90 -14.84
CA ALA A 179 -21.13 -13.62 -14.71
C ALA A 179 -20.32 -12.38 -15.16
N ILE A 180 -19.03 -12.54 -15.48
CA ILE A 180 -18.19 -11.43 -15.96
C ILE A 180 -18.77 -10.87 -17.26
N ASN A 181 -18.97 -9.56 -17.31
CA ASN A 181 -19.55 -8.86 -18.45
C ASN A 181 -20.96 -9.34 -18.86
N ARG A 182 -21.75 -9.85 -17.90
CA ARG A 182 -23.09 -10.38 -18.16
C ARG A 182 -24.16 -9.61 -17.36
N PRO A 183 -24.73 -8.52 -17.94
CA PRO A 183 -25.81 -7.78 -17.29
C PRO A 183 -27.08 -8.59 -17.04
N ASP A 184 -27.25 -9.70 -17.76
CA ASP A 184 -28.36 -10.63 -17.63
C ASP A 184 -28.15 -11.69 -16.53
N ILE A 185 -26.94 -11.76 -15.95
CA ILE A 185 -26.60 -12.68 -14.87
C ILE A 185 -26.27 -11.86 -13.62
N PRO A 186 -27.19 -11.79 -12.64
CA PRO A 186 -26.88 -11.22 -11.34
C PRO A 186 -25.66 -11.92 -10.73
N ASN A 187 -24.61 -11.15 -10.47
CA ASN A 187 -23.47 -11.60 -9.69
C ASN A 187 -23.64 -11.19 -8.23
N THR A 188 -22.86 -11.86 -7.39
CA THR A 188 -22.91 -11.72 -5.94
C THR A 188 -21.58 -11.37 -5.36
N HIS A 189 -20.47 -11.61 -6.08
CA HIS A 189 -19.12 -11.12 -5.80
C HIS A 189 -18.08 -11.72 -6.75
N TRP A 190 -16.87 -11.18 -6.66
CA TRP A 190 -15.65 -11.84 -7.10
C TRP A 190 -14.60 -11.77 -5.99
N THR A 191 -13.60 -12.62 -6.12
CA THR A 191 -12.49 -12.74 -5.17
C THR A 191 -11.17 -12.87 -5.92
N THR A 192 -10.13 -12.31 -5.32
CA THR A 192 -8.75 -12.49 -5.80
C THR A 192 -7.96 -13.31 -4.79
N GLU A 193 -7.08 -14.17 -5.29
CA GLU A 193 -6.14 -14.92 -4.48
C GLU A 193 -4.75 -14.86 -5.12
N ILE A 194 -3.78 -14.36 -4.37
CA ILE A 194 -2.46 -14.00 -4.89
C ILE A 194 -1.37 -14.55 -3.96
N ALA A 195 -0.36 -15.20 -4.53
CA ALA A 195 0.89 -15.53 -3.87
C ALA A 195 2.01 -14.70 -4.51
N MET A 196 2.39 -13.60 -3.85
CA MET A 196 3.37 -12.64 -4.33
C MET A 196 4.78 -13.04 -3.88
N PRO A 197 5.75 -13.23 -4.80
CA PRO A 197 7.09 -13.66 -4.44
C PRO A 197 7.83 -12.58 -3.63
N LEU A 198 8.24 -12.92 -2.41
CA LEU A 198 8.95 -12.01 -1.50
C LEU A 198 10.25 -11.49 -2.10
N SER A 199 10.97 -12.33 -2.85
CA SER A 199 12.19 -11.94 -3.56
C SER A 199 11.96 -10.79 -4.55
N LYS A 200 10.75 -10.70 -5.12
CA LYS A 200 10.35 -9.62 -6.01
C LYS A 200 9.82 -8.41 -5.25
N LEU A 201 9.14 -8.61 -4.13
CA LEU A 201 8.68 -7.52 -3.27
C LEU A 201 9.84 -6.72 -2.65
N ILE A 202 10.97 -7.36 -2.39
CA ILE A 202 12.17 -6.69 -1.86
C ILE A 202 13.20 -6.30 -2.94
N GLU A 203 12.94 -6.59 -4.21
CA GLU A 203 13.89 -6.31 -5.30
C GLU A 203 14.23 -4.82 -5.33
N ARG A 204 15.52 -4.45 -5.29
CA ARG A 204 15.99 -3.05 -5.24
C ARG A 204 15.64 -2.28 -3.95
N ASN A 205 15.24 -2.97 -2.88
CA ASN A 205 15.17 -2.44 -1.52
C ASN A 205 16.30 -3.06 -0.67
N PRO A 206 17.54 -2.56 -0.75
CA PRO A 206 18.70 -3.18 -0.09
C PRO A 206 18.59 -3.20 1.44
N THR A 207 17.73 -2.36 2.01
CA THR A 207 17.49 -2.27 3.46
C THR A 207 16.23 -3.01 3.90
N ALA A 208 15.48 -3.63 2.98
CA ALA A 208 14.28 -4.38 3.34
C ALA A 208 14.65 -5.59 4.20
N LYS A 209 13.99 -5.67 5.36
CA LYS A 209 14.05 -6.85 6.21
C LYS A 209 13.13 -7.90 5.60
N HIS A 210 13.63 -9.13 5.43
CA HIS A 210 12.78 -10.26 5.09
C HIS A 210 11.68 -10.43 6.15
N PRO A 211 10.49 -10.93 5.77
CA PRO A 211 9.44 -11.24 6.72
C PRO A 211 9.94 -12.17 7.82
N ASP A 212 9.77 -11.73 9.06
CA ASP A 212 10.03 -12.49 10.28
C ASP A 212 9.20 -11.89 11.43
N HIS A 213 9.04 -12.61 12.53
CA HIS A 213 8.29 -12.14 13.68
C HIS A 213 8.77 -10.77 14.18
N GLY A 214 7.87 -9.78 14.18
CA GLY A 214 8.15 -8.41 14.61
C GLY A 214 8.76 -7.51 13.53
N VAL A 215 8.92 -7.99 12.30
CA VAL A 215 9.23 -7.15 11.13
C VAL A 215 7.97 -6.41 10.69
N PHE A 216 8.16 -5.16 10.25
CA PHE A 216 7.10 -4.31 9.71
C PHE A 216 7.42 -3.89 8.28
N TRP A 217 6.42 -3.95 7.40
CA TRP A 217 6.45 -3.34 6.06
C TRP A 217 5.36 -2.27 5.93
N ARG A 218 5.49 -1.40 4.94
CA ARG A 218 4.42 -0.50 4.49
C ARG A 218 3.64 -1.21 3.39
N ILE A 219 2.31 -1.28 3.53
CA ILE A 219 1.44 -1.93 2.55
C ILE A 219 0.13 -1.19 2.43
N ASN A 220 -0.47 -1.19 1.25
CA ASN A 220 -1.86 -0.83 1.11
C ASN A 220 -2.50 -1.57 -0.07
N PHE A 221 -3.82 -1.42 -0.16
CA PHE A 221 -4.64 -2.02 -1.19
C PHE A 221 -5.54 -0.95 -1.77
N SER A 222 -5.83 -1.08 -3.06
CA SER A 222 -6.84 -0.28 -3.75
C SER A 222 -7.78 -1.20 -4.51
N ARG A 223 -9.01 -0.76 -4.67
CA ARG A 223 -9.97 -1.29 -5.62
C ARG A 223 -10.38 -0.13 -6.51
N VAL A 224 -10.05 -0.21 -7.79
CA VAL A 224 -10.57 0.71 -8.78
C VAL A 224 -11.93 0.19 -9.22
N GLN A 225 -12.94 1.05 -9.10
CA GLN A 225 -14.31 0.70 -9.44
C GLN A 225 -14.88 1.73 -10.40
N TRP A 226 -15.10 1.31 -11.64
CA TRP A 226 -15.88 2.04 -12.61
C TRP A 226 -17.36 1.72 -12.46
N GLY A 227 -18.19 2.76 -12.59
CA GLY A 227 -19.60 2.60 -12.88
C GLY A 227 -19.80 2.08 -14.31
N VAL A 228 -20.78 1.21 -14.48
CA VAL A 228 -21.23 0.71 -15.80
C VAL A 228 -22.74 0.86 -15.92
N LYS A 229 -23.21 0.92 -17.17
CA LYS A 229 -24.64 0.83 -17.51
C LYS A 229 -24.82 -0.17 -18.63
N VAL A 230 -26.05 -0.63 -18.82
CA VAL A 230 -26.41 -1.51 -19.95
C VAL A 230 -26.74 -0.63 -21.15
N ASP A 231 -26.07 -0.88 -22.27
CA ASP A 231 -26.32 -0.21 -23.54
C ASP A 231 -27.55 -0.77 -24.27
N ASP A 232 -27.90 -0.19 -25.43
CA ASP A 232 -29.02 -0.62 -26.26
C ASP A 232 -28.83 -2.05 -26.84
N GLU A 233 -27.60 -2.58 -26.85
CA GLU A 233 -27.28 -3.95 -27.27
C GLU A 233 -27.34 -4.97 -26.12
N GLY A 234 -27.60 -4.53 -24.89
CA GLY A 234 -27.66 -5.38 -23.72
C GLY A 234 -26.29 -5.72 -23.12
N LYS A 235 -25.24 -4.93 -23.42
CA LYS A 235 -23.88 -5.11 -22.88
C LYS A 235 -23.55 -4.01 -21.88
N TYR A 236 -22.59 -4.28 -20.99
CA TYR A 236 -22.04 -3.21 -20.17
C TYR A 236 -21.23 -2.24 -21.01
N GLU A 237 -21.51 -0.95 -20.83
CA GLU A 237 -20.68 0.16 -21.26
C GLU A 237 -20.24 0.96 -20.04
N LYS A 238 -18.98 1.42 -20.04
CA LYS A 238 -18.45 2.26 -18.97
C LYS A 238 -19.30 3.54 -18.86
N SER A 239 -19.82 3.79 -17.66
CA SER A 239 -20.59 4.96 -17.30
C SER A 239 -19.95 5.58 -16.07
N PRO A 240 -18.86 6.35 -16.23
CA PRO A 240 -18.13 6.92 -15.11
C PRO A 240 -19.05 7.86 -14.34
N CYS A 241 -19.49 7.41 -13.17
CA CYS A 241 -20.30 8.17 -12.23
C CYS A 241 -19.80 7.81 -10.83
N CYS A 242 -18.64 8.33 -10.50
CA CYS A 242 -17.99 8.07 -9.23
C CYS A 242 -18.97 8.30 -8.06
N GLN A 243 -19.00 7.38 -7.11
CA GLN A 243 -19.88 7.46 -5.95
C GLN A 243 -19.25 8.17 -4.76
N SER A 244 -17.97 7.88 -4.50
CA SER A 244 -17.31 8.08 -3.21
C SER A 244 -16.14 9.06 -3.28
N CYS A 245 -15.75 9.53 -4.46
CA CYS A 245 -14.79 10.63 -4.66
C CYS A 245 -15.34 11.99 -4.22
N ALA A 246 -14.48 13.00 -4.27
CA ALA A 246 -14.76 14.37 -3.81
C ALA A 246 -16.05 15.01 -4.36
N LYS A 247 -16.50 14.62 -5.56
CA LYS A 247 -17.75 15.07 -6.18
C LYS A 247 -18.50 13.88 -6.77
N PRO A 248 -19.46 13.29 -6.04
CA PRO A 248 -20.28 12.20 -6.54
C PRO A 248 -20.97 12.55 -7.85
N GLY A 249 -20.90 11.64 -8.82
CA GLY A 249 -21.43 11.78 -10.18
C GLY A 249 -20.41 12.28 -11.22
N ASP A 250 -19.19 12.66 -10.81
CA ASP A 250 -18.13 13.01 -11.75
C ASP A 250 -17.74 11.81 -12.63
N ALA A 251 -17.25 12.13 -13.83
CA ALA A 251 -16.82 11.16 -14.82
C ALA A 251 -15.44 10.57 -14.48
N ALA A 252 -15.37 9.86 -13.35
CA ALA A 252 -14.17 9.24 -12.81
C ALA A 252 -14.49 7.86 -12.21
N GLU A 253 -13.45 7.10 -11.96
CA GLU A 253 -13.46 5.89 -11.15
C GLU A 253 -13.56 6.18 -9.65
N ASP A 254 -14.16 5.25 -8.93
CA ASP A 254 -14.04 5.16 -7.48
C ASP A 254 -12.73 4.46 -7.12
N ASN A 255 -12.04 4.97 -6.10
CA ASN A 255 -10.82 4.39 -5.56
C ASN A 255 -11.05 4.05 -4.09
N TRP A 256 -11.24 2.77 -3.79
CA TRP A 256 -11.48 2.31 -2.43
C TRP A 256 -10.23 1.65 -1.87
N VAL A 257 -9.75 2.13 -0.74
CA VAL A 257 -8.45 1.73 -0.18
C VAL A 257 -8.57 1.21 1.24
N TRP A 258 -7.65 0.35 1.66
CA TRP A 258 -7.60 -0.09 3.05
C TRP A 258 -7.17 1.06 3.97
N SER A 259 -5.98 1.64 3.77
CA SER A 259 -5.52 2.83 4.50
C SER A 259 -5.79 4.08 3.67
N LYS A 260 -6.58 5.02 4.21
CA LYS A 260 -6.97 6.27 3.54
C LYS A 260 -5.75 7.14 3.23
N GLN A 261 -5.70 7.71 2.02
CA GLN A 261 -4.62 8.60 1.61
C GLN A 261 -4.95 10.07 1.91
N GLY A 262 -6.23 10.46 1.90
CA GLY A 262 -6.69 11.84 2.10
C GLY A 262 -6.73 12.68 0.82
N GLU A 263 -6.27 12.13 -0.29
CA GLU A 263 -6.35 12.69 -1.64
C GLU A 263 -6.33 11.55 -2.66
N VAL A 264 -6.78 11.79 -3.89
CA VAL A 264 -6.77 10.77 -4.98
C VAL A 264 -5.33 10.60 -5.49
N ALA A 265 -4.48 9.99 -4.66
CA ALA A 265 -3.08 9.71 -4.95
C ALA A 265 -2.63 8.47 -4.16
N MET A 266 -2.68 7.31 -4.80
CA MET A 266 -2.28 6.05 -4.18
C MET A 266 -0.75 5.94 -4.01
N HIS A 267 0.01 6.64 -4.85
CA HIS A 267 1.47 6.70 -4.85
C HIS A 267 2.05 7.65 -3.78
N LEU A 268 1.59 7.49 -2.54
CA LEU A 268 2.08 8.18 -1.34
C LEU A 268 2.45 7.14 -0.25
N PRO A 269 3.58 6.40 -0.41
CA PRO A 269 3.92 5.27 0.46
C PRO A 269 4.01 5.61 1.95
N GLU A 270 4.31 6.88 2.27
CA GLU A 270 4.36 7.37 3.65
C GLU A 270 3.00 7.32 4.36
N ARG A 271 1.88 7.24 3.62
CA ARG A 271 0.50 7.19 4.14
C ARG A 271 -0.11 5.78 4.14
N TRP A 272 0.60 4.79 3.62
CA TRP A 272 0.11 3.42 3.55
C TRP A 272 -0.08 2.77 4.93
N GLY A 273 -0.75 1.62 4.97
CA GLY A 273 -0.89 0.83 6.17
C GLY A 273 0.42 0.18 6.64
N ILE A 274 0.34 -0.50 7.78
CA ILE A 274 1.46 -1.24 8.38
C ILE A 274 1.14 -2.73 8.33
N LEU A 275 2.05 -3.51 7.76
CA LEU A 275 2.02 -4.96 7.84
C LEU A 275 2.97 -5.44 8.93
N GLN A 276 2.46 -6.08 9.97
CA GLN A 276 3.26 -6.75 11.00
C GLN A 276 3.34 -8.24 10.68
N PHE A 277 4.54 -8.80 10.58
CA PHE A 277 4.73 -10.23 10.42
C PHE A 277 4.77 -10.95 11.77
N SER A 278 4.06 -12.06 11.88
CA SER A 278 4.08 -12.92 13.07
C SER A 278 4.30 -14.40 12.74
N SER A 279 5.17 -15.04 13.51
CA SER A 279 5.38 -16.50 13.51
C SER A 279 4.50 -17.25 14.52
N LYS A 280 3.68 -16.54 15.30
CA LYS A 280 2.72 -17.17 16.22
C LYS A 280 1.51 -17.73 15.46
N SER A 281 0.71 -18.54 16.14
CA SER A 281 -0.54 -19.03 15.56
C SER A 281 -1.53 -17.87 15.34
N PRO A 282 -2.42 -17.96 14.33
CA PRO A 282 -3.46 -16.97 14.12
C PRO A 282 -4.26 -16.64 15.39
N GLY A 283 -4.33 -15.36 15.75
CA GLY A 283 -5.03 -14.88 16.95
C GLY A 283 -4.22 -14.93 18.25
N GLU A 284 -2.98 -15.43 18.24
CA GLU A 284 -2.10 -15.50 19.42
C GLU A 284 -1.08 -14.35 19.50
N ASP A 285 -1.16 -13.38 18.60
CA ASP A 285 -0.32 -12.18 18.63
C ASP A 285 -1.14 -10.89 18.74
N ASP A 286 -0.50 -9.86 19.29
CA ASP A 286 -1.10 -8.53 19.38
C ASP A 286 -0.41 -7.59 18.41
N ALA A 287 -1.17 -6.60 17.94
CA ALA A 287 -0.60 -5.50 17.17
C ALA A 287 0.43 -4.77 18.04
N LYS A 288 1.66 -4.69 17.53
CA LYS A 288 2.77 -3.97 18.16
C LYS A 288 2.91 -2.61 17.50
N TYR A 289 3.09 -1.59 18.32
CA TYR A 289 3.30 -0.24 17.83
C TYR A 289 4.55 -0.18 16.95
N TYR A 290 4.43 0.40 15.76
CA TYR A 290 5.57 0.59 14.87
C TYR A 290 6.43 1.77 15.38
N GLY A 291 7.48 1.44 16.13
CA GLY A 291 8.28 2.41 16.87
C GLY A 291 8.93 3.52 16.04
N GLU A 292 9.18 3.27 14.75
CA GLU A 292 9.74 4.26 13.82
C GLU A 292 8.73 5.34 13.40
N TRP A 293 7.43 5.11 13.62
CA TRP A 293 6.34 5.96 13.13
C TRP A 293 6.50 7.43 13.50
N PRO A 294 6.77 7.82 14.77
CA PRO A 294 6.92 9.24 15.12
C PRO A 294 8.05 9.93 14.35
N SER A 295 9.22 9.30 14.27
CA SER A 295 10.36 9.87 13.53
C SER A 295 10.07 9.96 12.03
N ARG A 296 9.36 8.97 11.45
CA ARG A 296 8.94 8.99 10.04
C ARG A 296 7.99 10.16 9.77
N CYS A 297 6.99 10.37 10.62
CA CYS A 297 6.09 11.52 10.53
C CYS A 297 6.85 12.86 10.62
N ALA A 298 7.78 12.98 11.56
CA ALA A 298 8.58 14.19 11.72
C ALA A 298 9.41 14.52 10.47
N ALA A 299 10.08 13.52 9.88
CA ALA A 299 10.82 13.70 8.63
C ALA A 299 9.88 14.09 7.47
N ILE A 300 8.75 13.42 7.30
CA ILE A 300 7.76 13.77 6.27
C ILE A 300 7.21 15.19 6.45
N SER A 301 6.99 15.61 7.69
CA SER A 301 6.58 16.99 8.03
C SER A 301 7.59 18.01 7.50
N LEU A 302 8.89 17.75 7.70
CA LEU A 302 9.97 18.60 7.19
C LEU A 302 10.02 18.62 5.67
N TYR A 303 9.83 17.47 5.02
CA TYR A 303 9.82 17.39 3.56
C TYR A 303 8.72 18.27 2.95
N TYR A 304 7.49 18.18 3.46
CA TYR A 304 6.38 19.00 2.97
C TYR A 304 6.59 20.49 3.24
N ALA A 305 7.10 20.85 4.43
CA ALA A 305 7.40 22.24 4.76
C ALA A 305 8.52 22.83 3.91
N LEU A 306 9.59 22.07 3.64
CA LEU A 306 10.70 22.48 2.77
C LEU A 306 10.26 22.64 1.31
N LYS A 307 9.39 21.76 0.82
CA LYS A 307 8.80 21.87 -0.52
C LYS A 307 7.97 23.15 -0.66
N ALA A 308 7.06 23.40 0.29
CA ALA A 308 6.24 24.61 0.29
C ALA A 308 7.07 25.89 0.48
N TYR A 309 8.12 25.86 1.31
CA TYR A 309 9.06 26.96 1.47
C TYR A 309 9.80 27.26 0.16
N TYR A 310 10.26 26.24 -0.56
CA TYR A 310 10.92 26.41 -1.85
C TYR A 310 9.97 27.01 -2.89
N GLU A 311 8.71 26.57 -2.94
CA GLU A 311 7.69 27.13 -3.83
C GLU A 311 7.45 28.63 -3.58
N ALA A 312 7.51 29.07 -2.32
CA ALA A 312 7.30 30.46 -1.93
C ALA A 312 8.56 31.33 -2.12
N GLU A 313 9.74 30.81 -1.77
CA GLU A 313 10.98 31.59 -1.61
C GLU A 313 12.04 31.31 -2.69
N GLY A 314 11.85 30.28 -3.51
CA GLY A 314 12.76 29.86 -4.58
C GLY A 314 14.08 29.24 -4.09
N ARG A 315 14.18 28.89 -2.80
CA ARG A 315 15.36 28.28 -2.17
C ARG A 315 14.99 27.43 -0.96
N PHE A 316 15.84 26.50 -0.55
CA PHE A 316 15.72 25.80 0.73
C PHE A 316 16.32 26.61 1.88
N THR A 317 16.09 26.16 3.12
CA THR A 317 16.58 26.79 4.35
C THR A 317 16.95 25.74 5.39
N GLU A 318 17.94 26.05 6.23
CA GLU A 318 18.29 25.26 7.43
C GLU A 318 17.51 25.72 8.68
N ASP A 319 16.84 26.88 8.58
CA ASP A 319 16.08 27.48 9.66
C ASP A 319 14.71 26.82 9.83
N VAL A 320 14.59 25.95 10.83
CA VAL A 320 13.34 25.25 11.19
C VAL A 320 12.24 26.23 11.64
N GLU A 321 12.57 27.36 12.26
CA GLU A 321 11.55 28.34 12.67
C GLU A 321 10.88 28.97 11.44
N ALA A 322 11.65 29.23 10.37
CA ALA A 322 11.11 29.73 9.11
C ALA A 322 10.17 28.74 8.43
N LEU A 323 10.32 27.43 8.70
CA LEU A 323 9.48 26.36 8.15
C LEU A 323 8.15 26.19 8.89
N LYS A 324 8.01 26.66 10.14
CA LYS A 324 6.80 26.43 10.94
C LYS A 324 5.52 26.95 10.28
N GLN A 325 5.61 28.07 9.56
CA GLN A 325 4.46 28.64 8.84
C GLN A 325 4.03 27.81 7.62
N TYR A 326 4.91 26.93 7.13
CA TYR A 326 4.68 26.01 6.01
C TYR A 326 4.33 24.58 6.48
N SER A 327 4.24 24.37 7.80
CA SER A 327 3.86 23.08 8.39
C SER A 327 2.44 22.70 7.97
N ASN A 328 2.26 21.44 7.56
CA ASN A 328 0.94 20.89 7.27
C ASN A 328 0.22 20.49 8.58
N ASN A 329 -1.09 20.70 8.68
CA ASN A 329 -1.87 20.26 9.85
C ASN A 329 -1.92 18.74 10.01
N VAL A 330 -1.79 17.97 8.92
CA VAL A 330 -1.74 16.50 8.94
C VAL A 330 -0.39 16.00 9.44
N TYR A 331 0.67 16.72 9.11
CA TYR A 331 2.05 16.41 9.49
C TYR A 331 2.67 17.63 10.16
N PRO A 332 2.29 17.93 11.41
CA PRO A 332 2.83 19.09 12.11
C PRO A 332 4.32 18.87 12.41
N ILE A 333 5.13 19.90 12.22
CA ILE A 333 6.53 19.88 12.69
C ILE A 333 6.51 19.72 14.22
N PRO A 334 7.11 18.65 14.78
CA PRO A 334 6.99 18.34 16.19
C PRO A 334 7.93 19.21 17.01
N GLY A 335 7.40 19.92 18.00
CA GLY A 335 8.20 20.81 18.86
C GLY A 335 9.19 20.09 19.78
N GLU A 336 9.08 18.77 19.90
CA GLU A 336 9.92 17.93 20.77
C GLU A 336 10.99 17.12 20.04
N ALA A 337 10.99 17.13 18.69
CA ALA A 337 12.02 16.43 17.93
C ALA A 337 13.33 17.22 17.93
N ASP A 338 14.44 16.51 17.98
CA ASP A 338 15.74 17.06 17.64
C ASP A 338 15.88 17.06 16.12
N ILE A 339 15.92 18.26 15.53
CA ILE A 339 15.85 18.49 14.09
C ILE A 339 17.14 19.16 13.60
N SER A 340 17.71 18.64 12.52
CA SER A 340 18.80 19.27 11.79
C SER A 340 18.55 19.19 10.29
N ILE A 341 18.86 20.27 9.57
CA ILE A 341 18.77 20.32 8.11
C ILE A 341 20.13 20.72 7.57
N ASP A 342 20.69 19.88 6.71
CA ASP A 342 21.96 20.13 6.04
C ASP A 342 21.68 20.40 4.55
N LEU A 343 21.98 21.61 4.06
CA LEU A 343 21.86 21.90 2.63
C LEU A 343 22.97 21.21 1.83
N THR A 344 22.64 20.83 0.59
CA THR A 344 23.56 20.18 -0.34
C THR A 344 23.50 20.86 -1.70
N ASP A 345 24.47 20.58 -2.57
CA ASP A 345 24.48 21.11 -3.95
C ASP A 345 23.21 20.78 -4.74
N ASN A 346 22.53 19.67 -4.36
CA ASN A 346 21.33 19.17 -5.02
C ASN A 346 20.15 19.07 -4.04
N GLY A 347 19.99 20.01 -3.10
CA GLY A 347 18.83 20.04 -2.20
C GLY A 347 19.20 20.05 -0.72
N TYR A 348 18.71 19.07 0.03
CA TYR A 348 18.92 18.98 1.48
C TYR A 348 18.91 17.53 1.98
N ASN A 349 19.46 17.33 3.18
CA ASN A 349 19.18 16.19 4.05
C ASN A 349 18.60 16.72 5.37
N ALA A 350 17.35 16.41 5.66
CA ALA A 350 16.67 16.78 6.88
C ALA A 350 16.60 15.56 7.80
N ARG A 351 16.92 15.74 9.07
CA ARG A 351 16.92 14.71 10.10
C ARG A 351 15.97 15.10 11.22
N ALA A 352 15.22 14.13 11.73
CA ALA A 352 14.38 14.27 12.90
C ALA A 352 14.56 13.07 13.82
N THR A 353 15.01 13.33 15.04
CA THR A 353 15.19 12.31 16.08
C THR A 353 14.09 12.42 17.12
N LEU A 354 13.36 11.31 17.32
CA LEU A 354 12.34 11.16 18.35
C LEU A 354 12.57 9.85 19.08
N SER A 355 12.70 9.92 20.41
CA SER A 355 13.04 8.75 21.24
C SER A 355 14.34 8.10 20.77
N THR A 356 14.31 6.81 20.39
CA THR A 356 15.47 6.03 19.97
C THR A 356 15.63 5.93 18.46
N TYR A 357 14.86 6.69 17.68
CA TYR A 357 14.89 6.63 16.21
C TYR A 357 15.23 7.97 15.60
N THR A 358 16.09 7.94 14.59
CA THR A 358 16.43 9.09 13.75
C THR A 358 15.97 8.79 12.33
N ALA A 359 15.02 9.58 11.82
CA ALA A 359 14.62 9.53 10.43
C ALA A 359 15.38 10.60 9.64
N THR A 360 15.88 10.24 8.46
CA THR A 360 16.50 11.15 7.48
C THR A 360 15.67 11.17 6.22
N ILE A 361 15.43 12.35 5.66
CA ILE A 361 14.72 12.53 4.39
C ILE A 361 15.43 13.58 3.53
N ASN A 362 15.40 13.40 2.21
CA ASN A 362 15.96 14.36 1.25
C ASN A 362 14.88 14.97 0.33
N GLN A 363 15.30 15.86 -0.57
CA GLN A 363 14.39 16.53 -1.51
C GLN A 363 13.63 15.59 -2.45
N GLU A 364 14.11 14.36 -2.65
CA GLU A 364 13.47 13.33 -3.50
C GLU A 364 12.46 12.50 -2.71
N ARG A 365 12.15 12.88 -1.46
CA ARG A 365 11.31 12.15 -0.50
C ARG A 365 11.87 10.76 -0.11
N TYR A 366 13.16 10.51 -0.34
CA TYR A 366 13.80 9.26 0.10
C TYR A 366 13.96 9.28 1.61
N LEU A 367 13.29 8.37 2.31
CA LEU A 367 13.24 8.34 3.78
C LEU A 367 13.95 7.10 4.32
N VAL A 368 14.88 7.28 5.26
CA VAL A 368 15.48 6.15 5.99
C VAL A 368 15.39 6.38 7.48
N VAL A 369 15.29 5.29 8.25
CA VAL A 369 15.27 5.35 9.70
C VAL A 369 16.39 4.47 10.25
N SER A 370 17.12 5.00 11.21
CA SER A 370 18.11 4.25 12.00
C SER A 370 17.72 4.30 13.48
N SER A 371 18.09 3.25 14.22
CA SER A 371 18.00 3.31 15.67
C SER A 371 19.30 3.90 16.24
N VAL A 372 19.19 4.70 17.30
CA VAL A 372 20.34 5.27 18.03
C VAL A 372 21.23 4.16 18.62
N LEU A 373 20.69 2.95 18.80
CA LEU A 373 21.42 1.76 19.26
C LEU A 373 22.31 1.17 18.16
N ASP A 374 21.90 1.20 16.90
CA ASP A 374 22.69 0.67 15.77
C ASP A 374 23.96 1.50 15.52
N ALA A 375 23.91 2.81 15.79
CA ALA A 375 25.05 3.72 15.68
C ALA A 375 26.19 3.43 16.69
N ASN A 376 25.88 2.78 17.81
CA ASN A 376 26.89 2.39 18.82
C ASN A 376 27.52 1.01 18.53
N VAL A 377 26.93 0.20 17.66
CA VAL A 377 27.47 -1.12 17.28
C VAL A 377 28.44 -1.01 16.10
N SER A 378 28.33 0.02 15.27
CA SER A 378 29.32 0.34 14.22
C SER A 378 30.56 1.10 14.74
N GLY A 379 30.63 1.39 16.05
CA GLY A 379 31.76 2.03 16.73
C GLY A 379 32.98 1.13 16.96
N VAL A 380 33.30 0.21 16.04
CA VAL A 380 34.58 -0.50 16.01
C VAL A 380 35.50 0.19 15.01
N ALA A 381 36.27 1.14 15.55
CA ALA A 381 37.58 1.63 15.10
C ALA A 381 37.87 1.59 13.59
N ALA A 382 37.65 2.72 12.91
CA ALA A 382 38.50 3.12 11.81
C ALA A 382 39.72 3.87 12.39
N ASP A 383 40.70 3.12 12.88
CA ASP A 383 42.06 3.60 13.10
C ASP A 383 43.00 2.79 12.18
N LEU A 384 43.46 3.48 11.12
CA LEU A 384 44.65 3.33 10.25
C LEU A 384 44.35 3.50 8.75
#